data_AF-A0A6P6TTI3-F1
#
_entry.id   AF-A0A6P6TTI3-F1
#
_cell.length_a   1.000
_cell.length_b   1.000
_cell.length_c   1.000
_cell.angle_alpha   90.00
_cell.angle_beta   90.00
_cell.angle_gamma   90.00
#
_symmetry.space_group_name_H-M   'P 1'
#
loop_
_entity.id
_entity.type
_entity.pdbx_description
1 polymer ?
#
loop_
_entity_poly.entity_id
_entity_poly.type
_entity_poly.pdbx_seq_one_letter_code
_entity_poly.pdbx_strand_id
1 'polypeptide(L)'
;MMAIIGNSGGLQHGSKRIISRTFYYLLQSLMHCRRQQYHLAMVMFSFLTPEVCEELFTPMPPHAELALNGVEVFMNASGSHHQLRKLDIRLRAFIGATHSRGGVYMYSNHQGCDGGRLYYDGCSCVVVNGDVVAQGSQFSIKDVELVVAQIDLDAVASLRGSISSFQEQASCKKKISSVLVPFKLCQSFNLQMSLSSPLKIRYHSPEEEIAFGPACWLWDYLRRSGASGFLLPLSGGADSSSVAAIVGCMCQLAVREIENGDEQVKADAIRIGHYTDGQFPTNSKEFAKRIFYTVFMGSENSSEATKTRAKVLADEIGSWHLDVSIDGVVSALLSLFQTLTGKRPHYKVDGGSNIENLGLQNIQARIRMVLTFMLASLLPWVHSKLGFYLVLGSSNVDEGLRGYLTKYDCSSADINPIGSISKIDLQAFLKWAAIHLGFPSLAEVEAAPPTAELEPIRTNYSQLDEVDMGMTYEELSVYGRLRKIFRCGPVSMFKNLCYKWGGNRTPLEAAEKVKHFFKYYSINRHKMTVLTPSYHAESYSPEDNRFDLRQFLYNARWPYQFRKIDELARDLDGDKVAITKSTDQEKVGVSVTTDGCMGVVAAGSGDPRAGF
;
A
#
# COMPACT_ATOMS: atom_id res chain seq x y z
N MET A 1 -26.18 -16.66 3.56
CA MET A 1 -25.16 -16.00 2.73
C MET A 1 -25.65 -14.60 2.43
N MET A 2 -24.93 -13.59 2.90
CA MET A 2 -25.22 -12.19 2.58
C MET A 2 -24.41 -11.86 1.33
N ALA A 3 -25.06 -11.55 0.22
CA ALA A 3 -24.39 -11.14 -1.01
C ALA A 3 -24.48 -9.61 -1.14
N ILE A 4 -23.33 -8.95 -1.27
CA ILE A 4 -23.24 -7.51 -1.52
C ILE A 4 -23.26 -7.32 -3.05
N ILE A 5 -24.27 -6.63 -3.56
CA ILE A 5 -24.32 -6.15 -4.95
C ILE A 5 -24.48 -4.63 -4.83
N GLY A 6 -23.39 -3.87 -5.03
CA GLY A 6 -23.35 -2.41 -4.85
C GLY A 6 -23.33 -1.95 -3.37
N ASN A 7 -23.42 -0.63 -3.12
CA ASN A 7 -23.50 0.01 -1.78
C ASN A 7 -24.77 -0.38 -0.96
N SER A 8 -25.35 -1.55 -1.21
CA SER A 8 -26.50 -2.11 -0.52
C SER A 8 -26.16 -3.49 0.04
N GLY A 9 -26.22 -3.63 1.37
CA GLY A 9 -26.23 -4.93 2.03
C GLY A 9 -27.65 -5.51 2.04
N GLY A 10 -27.81 -6.79 1.70
CA GLY A 10 -29.11 -7.47 1.71
C GLY A 10 -29.08 -8.77 2.52
N LEU A 11 -30.03 -8.96 3.44
CA LEU A 11 -30.18 -10.21 4.20
C LEU A 11 -30.95 -11.25 3.37
N GLN A 12 -30.34 -12.41 3.13
CA GLN A 12 -30.94 -13.51 2.34
C GLN A 12 -30.83 -14.87 3.05
N HIS A 13 -31.93 -15.63 3.06
CA HIS A 13 -31.98 -17.02 3.56
C HIS A 13 -32.83 -17.90 2.63
N GLY A 14 -32.23 -18.96 2.07
CA GLY A 14 -32.84 -19.79 1.03
C GLY A 14 -33.19 -19.02 -0.27
N SER A 15 -34.16 -19.51 -1.04
CA SER A 15 -34.66 -18.84 -2.26
C SER A 15 -35.53 -17.59 -1.99
N LYS A 16 -35.73 -17.19 -0.72
CA LYS A 16 -36.56 -16.04 -0.33
C LYS A 16 -35.69 -14.87 0.14
N ARG A 17 -35.78 -13.74 -0.57
CA ARG A 17 -35.24 -12.44 -0.14
C ARG A 17 -36.08 -11.91 1.02
N ILE A 18 -35.51 -11.82 2.22
CA ILE A 18 -36.21 -11.38 3.44
C ILE A 18 -36.39 -9.84 3.44
N ILE A 19 -35.45 -9.09 2.86
CA ILE A 19 -35.50 -7.63 2.78
C ILE A 19 -35.01 -7.18 1.39
N SER A 20 -35.91 -7.12 0.40
CA SER A 20 -35.53 -6.66 -0.96
C SER A 20 -36.41 -5.56 -1.53
N ARG A 21 -37.70 -5.47 -1.20
CA ARG A 21 -38.57 -4.49 -1.86
C ARG A 21 -38.48 -3.08 -1.29
N THR A 22 -38.23 -2.94 0.01
CA THR A 22 -38.06 -1.61 0.63
C THR A 22 -36.68 -1.03 0.34
N PHE A 23 -35.61 -1.84 0.35
CA PHE A 23 -34.24 -1.36 0.14
C PHE A 23 -34.00 -0.83 -1.30
N TYR A 24 -34.63 -1.44 -2.32
CA TYR A 24 -34.46 -1.02 -3.72
C TYR A 24 -35.18 0.30 -4.05
N TYR A 25 -36.39 0.54 -3.52
CA TYR A 25 -37.11 1.80 -3.70
C TYR A 25 -36.58 2.94 -2.79
N LEU A 26 -36.02 2.63 -1.62
CA LEU A 26 -35.43 3.62 -0.72
C LEU A 26 -34.12 4.21 -1.30
N LEU A 27 -33.29 3.39 -1.96
CA LEU A 27 -32.02 3.82 -2.56
C LEU A 27 -32.21 4.73 -3.79
N GLN A 28 -33.26 4.52 -4.59
CA GLN A 28 -33.57 5.39 -5.72
C GLN A 28 -34.03 6.79 -5.27
N SER A 29 -34.58 6.91 -4.06
CA SER A 29 -34.93 8.19 -3.43
C SER A 29 -33.78 8.82 -2.62
N LEU A 30 -32.87 7.99 -2.06
CA LEU A 30 -31.71 8.42 -1.26
C LEU A 30 -30.53 8.96 -2.08
N MET A 31 -30.43 8.66 -3.38
CA MET A 31 -29.48 9.36 -4.25
C MET A 31 -29.81 10.86 -4.45
N HIS A 32 -30.91 11.36 -3.90
CA HIS A 32 -31.31 12.78 -3.96
C HIS A 32 -31.57 13.45 -2.60
N CYS A 33 -31.43 12.76 -1.44
CA CYS A 33 -31.88 13.34 -0.17
C CYS A 33 -30.91 13.12 1.02
N ARG A 34 -30.43 14.22 1.62
CA ARG A 34 -29.49 14.30 2.77
C ARG A 34 -30.08 13.90 4.14
N ARG A 35 -31.06 12.99 4.22
CA ARG A 35 -31.59 12.49 5.51
C ARG A 35 -31.84 10.99 5.46
N GLN A 36 -31.03 10.22 6.19
CA GLN A 36 -31.21 8.78 6.38
C GLN A 36 -32.17 8.48 7.54
N GLN A 37 -32.97 7.44 7.40
CA GLN A 37 -33.88 6.91 8.40
C GLN A 37 -33.40 5.48 8.74
N TYR A 38 -33.05 5.21 10.01
CA TYR A 38 -32.51 3.92 10.44
C TYR A 38 -33.65 2.93 10.79
N HIS A 39 -33.49 1.65 10.40
CA HIS A 39 -34.45 0.59 10.68
C HIS A 39 -33.77 -0.57 11.42
N LEU A 40 -34.27 -0.92 12.61
CA LEU A 40 -33.84 -2.09 13.40
C LEU A 40 -34.46 -3.38 12.83
N ALA A 41 -33.78 -4.52 12.90
CA ALA A 41 -34.42 -5.82 12.76
C ALA A 41 -34.49 -6.52 14.13
N MET A 42 -35.70 -6.85 14.58
CA MET A 42 -35.96 -7.61 15.80
C MET A 42 -36.19 -9.08 15.44
N VAL A 43 -35.35 -9.97 15.93
CA VAL A 43 -35.42 -11.42 15.71
C VAL A 43 -35.68 -12.03 17.07
N MET A 44 -36.89 -12.54 17.34
CA MET A 44 -37.38 -13.02 18.66
C MET A 44 -36.31 -13.02 19.79
N PHE A 45 -36.31 -11.94 20.59
CA PHE A 45 -35.44 -11.67 21.75
C PHE A 45 -34.01 -11.15 21.50
N SER A 46 -33.55 -11.00 20.26
CA SER A 46 -32.27 -10.35 19.92
C SER A 46 -32.44 -9.29 18.84
N PHE A 47 -31.62 -8.23 18.92
CA PHE A 47 -31.66 -7.10 17.99
C PHE A 47 -30.37 -7.02 17.18
N LEU A 48 -30.52 -6.89 15.86
CA LEU A 48 -29.41 -6.75 14.92
C LEU A 48 -29.52 -5.45 14.13
N THR A 49 -28.37 -4.85 13.81
CA THR A 49 -28.31 -3.68 12.93
C THR A 49 -27.16 -3.79 11.92
N PRO A 50 -27.38 -3.37 10.67
CA PRO A 50 -26.29 -3.10 9.75
C PRO A 50 -25.61 -1.77 10.10
N GLU A 51 -24.32 -1.70 9.84
CA GLU A 51 -23.48 -0.50 9.76
C GLU A 51 -22.66 -0.62 8.47
N VAL A 52 -22.41 0.48 7.76
CA VAL A 52 -21.72 0.43 6.46
C VAL A 52 -20.37 1.13 6.55
N CYS A 53 -19.29 0.35 6.42
CA CYS A 53 -17.91 0.80 6.26
C CYS A 53 -17.50 1.98 7.16
N GLU A 54 -17.48 3.19 6.62
CA GLU A 54 -17.00 4.41 7.29
C GLU A 54 -17.85 4.84 8.49
N GLU A 55 -19.11 4.41 8.58
CA GLU A 55 -20.01 4.76 9.69
C GLU A 55 -19.39 4.48 11.08
N LEU A 56 -18.58 3.42 11.19
CA LEU A 56 -17.81 3.04 12.39
C LEU A 56 -16.85 4.14 12.86
N PHE A 57 -16.25 4.89 11.94
CA PHE A 57 -15.20 5.86 12.22
C PHE A 57 -15.73 7.29 12.36
N THR A 58 -17.05 7.48 12.26
CA THR A 58 -17.66 8.80 12.43
C THR A 58 -17.61 9.24 13.90
N PRO A 59 -17.59 10.55 14.21
CA PRO A 59 -17.54 11.04 15.59
C PRO A 59 -18.71 10.58 16.47
N MET A 60 -19.86 10.27 15.86
CA MET A 60 -21.04 9.73 16.51
C MET A 60 -21.51 8.51 15.72
N PRO A 61 -20.89 7.34 15.92
CA PRO A 61 -21.17 6.18 15.08
C PRO A 61 -22.55 5.59 15.42
N PRO A 62 -23.31 5.07 14.43
CA PRO A 62 -24.67 4.57 14.63
C PRO A 62 -24.76 3.51 15.73
N HIS A 63 -23.80 2.57 15.81
CA HIS A 63 -23.79 1.52 16.84
C HIS A 63 -23.86 2.08 18.27
N ALA A 64 -23.36 3.29 18.53
CA ALA A 64 -23.34 3.86 19.88
C ALA A 64 -24.76 4.14 20.42
N GLU A 65 -25.63 4.73 19.60
CA GLU A 65 -27.03 4.97 19.97
C GLU A 65 -27.86 3.68 19.93
N LEU A 66 -27.56 2.81 18.96
CA LEU A 66 -28.26 1.54 18.77
C LEU A 66 -27.99 0.55 19.91
N ALA A 67 -26.77 0.53 20.46
CA ALA A 67 -26.44 -0.24 21.66
C ALA A 67 -27.36 0.13 22.83
N LEU A 68 -27.55 1.44 23.07
CA LEU A 68 -28.41 1.97 24.13
C LEU A 68 -29.91 1.69 23.87
N ASN A 69 -30.29 1.40 22.64
CA ASN A 69 -31.63 0.92 22.26
C ASN A 69 -31.79 -0.61 22.37
N GLY A 70 -30.78 -1.32 22.89
CA GLY A 70 -30.83 -2.76 23.10
C GLY A 70 -30.30 -3.60 21.93
N VAL A 71 -29.66 -3.00 20.91
CA VAL A 71 -29.00 -3.78 19.84
C VAL A 71 -27.80 -4.52 20.38
N GLU A 72 -27.75 -5.84 20.19
CA GLU A 72 -26.69 -6.72 20.70
C GLU A 72 -25.68 -7.09 19.61
N VAL A 73 -26.10 -7.14 18.35
CA VAL A 73 -25.25 -7.53 17.22
C VAL A 73 -25.17 -6.42 16.17
N PHE A 74 -23.96 -5.96 15.89
CA PHE A 74 -23.62 -4.97 14.87
C PHE A 74 -22.96 -5.68 13.70
N MET A 75 -23.45 -5.46 12.48
CA MET A 75 -22.91 -6.07 11.26
C MET A 75 -22.33 -4.99 10.37
N ASN A 76 -21.01 -4.94 10.23
CA ASN A 76 -20.33 -4.01 9.36
C ASN A 76 -19.91 -4.67 8.05
N ALA A 77 -20.51 -4.22 6.95
CA ALA A 77 -20.09 -4.57 5.60
C ALA A 77 -19.16 -3.48 5.06
N SER A 78 -17.92 -3.85 4.74
CA SER A 78 -16.84 -2.94 4.40
C SER A 78 -16.23 -3.17 3.02
N GLY A 79 -15.74 -2.07 2.45
CA GLY A 79 -14.86 -2.03 1.28
C GLY A 79 -13.59 -1.26 1.64
N SER A 80 -12.89 -1.69 2.70
CA SER A 80 -11.65 -1.06 3.15
C SER A 80 -10.46 -1.68 2.44
N HIS A 81 -9.84 -0.90 1.57
CA HIS A 81 -8.59 -1.28 0.90
C HIS A 81 -7.40 -1.37 1.87
N HIS A 82 -6.38 -2.13 1.48
CA HIS A 82 -5.10 -2.23 2.14
C HIS A 82 -4.41 -0.87 2.17
N GLN A 83 -3.83 -0.58 3.32
CA GLN A 83 -2.84 0.45 3.48
C GLN A 83 -1.85 -0.13 4.49
N LEU A 84 -0.57 0.01 4.19
CA LEU A 84 0.50 -0.59 4.98
C LEU A 84 0.35 -0.16 6.46
N ARG A 85 0.36 -1.14 7.38
CA ARG A 85 0.22 -0.96 8.84
C ARG A 85 -1.16 -0.46 9.31
N LYS A 86 -2.20 -0.39 8.45
CA LYS A 86 -3.53 0.16 8.82
C LYS A 86 -4.41 -0.82 9.62
N LEU A 87 -4.11 -2.13 9.59
CA LEU A 87 -5.01 -3.13 10.18
C LEU A 87 -5.29 -2.88 11.68
N ASP A 88 -4.27 -2.49 12.44
CA ASP A 88 -4.40 -2.15 13.88
C ASP A 88 -5.45 -1.05 14.14
N ILE A 89 -5.50 -0.02 13.29
CA ILE A 89 -6.47 1.07 13.42
C ILE A 89 -7.90 0.54 13.31
N ARG A 90 -8.15 -0.38 12.37
CA ARG A 90 -9.46 -1.01 12.20
C ARG A 90 -9.81 -1.88 13.41
N LEU A 91 -8.89 -2.75 13.83
CA LEU A 91 -9.10 -3.65 14.98
C LEU A 91 -9.43 -2.86 16.24
N ARG A 92 -8.66 -1.81 16.56
CA ARG A 92 -8.93 -0.95 17.71
C ARG A 92 -10.30 -0.28 17.64
N ALA A 93 -10.80 0.08 16.46
CA ALA A 93 -12.10 0.74 16.33
C ALA A 93 -13.26 -0.19 16.74
N PHE A 94 -13.34 -1.40 16.19
CA PHE A 94 -14.44 -2.32 16.53
C PHE A 94 -14.23 -3.08 17.84
N ILE A 95 -12.98 -3.25 18.31
CA ILE A 95 -12.70 -3.65 19.70
C ILE A 95 -13.22 -2.57 20.65
N GLY A 96 -12.87 -1.30 20.42
CA GLY A 96 -13.34 -0.18 21.23
C GLY A 96 -14.87 -0.02 21.22
N ALA A 97 -15.51 -0.27 20.07
CA ALA A 97 -16.96 -0.21 19.91
C ALA A 97 -17.69 -1.16 20.86
N THR A 98 -17.21 -2.41 21.00
CA THR A 98 -17.81 -3.44 21.86
C THR A 98 -17.30 -3.40 23.29
N HIS A 99 -16.02 -3.07 23.52
CA HIS A 99 -15.44 -2.98 24.86
C HIS A 99 -16.15 -1.95 25.74
N SER A 100 -16.51 -0.80 25.16
CA SER A 100 -17.14 0.30 25.92
C SER A 100 -18.63 0.13 26.20
N ARG A 101 -19.34 -0.73 25.44
CA ARG A 101 -20.82 -0.80 25.43
C ARG A 101 -21.39 -2.22 25.54
N GLY A 102 -20.53 -3.24 25.50
CA GLY A 102 -20.93 -4.62 25.27
C GLY A 102 -21.55 -4.84 23.89
N GLY A 103 -21.59 -6.09 23.46
CA GLY A 103 -22.18 -6.50 22.20
C GLY A 103 -21.22 -7.28 21.32
N VAL A 104 -21.76 -7.68 20.17
CA VAL A 104 -21.08 -8.45 19.14
C VAL A 104 -20.91 -7.56 17.93
N TYR A 105 -19.69 -7.48 17.41
CA TYR A 105 -19.39 -6.75 16.19
C TYR A 105 -18.85 -7.72 15.15
N MET A 106 -19.63 -7.93 14.09
CA MET A 106 -19.28 -8.75 12.95
C MET A 106 -18.79 -7.84 11.84
N TYR A 107 -17.51 -7.91 11.50
CA TYR A 107 -16.91 -7.14 10.42
C TYR A 107 -16.62 -8.07 9.25
N SER A 108 -17.10 -7.70 8.06
CA SER A 108 -16.81 -8.37 6.80
C SER A 108 -16.30 -7.36 5.79
N ASN A 109 -15.24 -7.73 5.08
CA ASN A 109 -14.59 -6.86 4.10
C ASN A 109 -14.40 -7.59 2.78
N HIS A 110 -14.39 -6.84 1.69
CA HIS A 110 -13.91 -7.33 0.40
C HIS A 110 -12.45 -7.83 0.54
N GLN A 111 -12.11 -8.88 -0.20
CA GLN A 111 -10.74 -9.39 -0.33
C GLN A 111 -10.39 -9.55 -1.81
N GLY A 112 -9.22 -9.04 -2.22
CA GLY A 112 -8.76 -9.07 -3.60
C GLY A 112 -8.72 -7.69 -4.28
N CYS A 113 -8.37 -7.68 -5.56
CA CYS A 113 -8.45 -6.52 -6.45
C CYS A 113 -9.84 -6.47 -7.12
N ASP A 114 -10.48 -5.31 -7.24
CA ASP A 114 -11.81 -5.15 -7.85
C ASP A 114 -11.78 -4.57 -9.28
N GLY A 115 -10.61 -4.54 -9.91
CA GLY A 115 -10.40 -3.96 -11.24
C GLY A 115 -9.68 -2.60 -11.22
N GLY A 116 -9.12 -2.21 -10.07
CA GLY A 116 -8.32 -1.00 -9.94
C GLY A 116 -7.00 -1.23 -9.20
N ARG A 117 -6.38 -0.11 -8.85
CA ARG A 117 -5.10 -0.10 -8.12
C ARG A 117 -5.19 -0.49 -6.63
N LEU A 118 -6.41 -0.61 -6.12
CA LEU A 118 -6.67 -0.92 -4.72
C LEU A 118 -6.75 -2.44 -4.57
N TYR A 119 -6.10 -2.94 -3.54
CA TYR A 119 -6.32 -4.30 -3.04
C TYR A 119 -7.11 -4.20 -1.74
N TYR A 120 -8.17 -4.97 -1.59
CA TYR A 120 -8.93 -5.07 -0.35
C TYR A 120 -8.39 -6.25 0.45
N ASP A 121 -8.05 -5.99 1.70
CA ASP A 121 -7.24 -6.89 2.54
C ASP A 121 -8.07 -7.70 3.52
N GLY A 122 -9.35 -7.97 3.19
CA GLY A 122 -10.19 -8.88 3.97
C GLY A 122 -10.14 -8.59 5.47
N CYS A 123 -9.62 -9.56 6.22
CA CYS A 123 -9.55 -9.58 7.68
C CYS A 123 -10.95 -9.47 8.31
N SER A 124 -11.90 -10.25 7.77
CA SER A 124 -13.21 -10.42 8.38
C SER A 124 -13.04 -10.94 9.80
N CYS A 125 -13.78 -10.41 10.77
CA CYS A 125 -13.60 -10.78 12.17
C CYS A 125 -14.90 -10.67 12.97
N VAL A 126 -14.94 -11.39 14.08
CA VAL A 126 -16.01 -11.31 15.07
C VAL A 126 -15.41 -10.89 16.40
N VAL A 127 -15.97 -9.83 16.98
CA VAL A 127 -15.54 -9.29 18.28
C VAL A 127 -16.72 -9.31 19.24
N VAL A 128 -16.50 -9.75 20.47
CA VAL A 128 -17.52 -9.87 21.51
C VAL A 128 -16.99 -9.16 22.76
N ASN A 129 -17.68 -8.11 23.21
CA ASN A 129 -17.35 -7.40 24.45
C ASN A 129 -15.88 -6.93 24.56
N GLY A 130 -15.24 -6.61 23.43
CA GLY A 130 -13.83 -6.21 23.37
C GLY A 130 -12.86 -7.34 22.99
N ASP A 131 -13.29 -8.61 23.04
CA ASP A 131 -12.45 -9.75 22.68
C ASP A 131 -12.66 -10.17 21.23
N VAL A 132 -11.58 -10.29 20.46
CA VAL A 132 -11.64 -10.92 19.13
C VAL A 132 -11.79 -12.42 19.33
N VAL A 133 -12.83 -13.02 18.75
CA VAL A 133 -13.13 -14.47 18.88
C VAL A 133 -12.99 -15.23 17.56
N ALA A 134 -12.97 -14.52 16.43
CA ALA A 134 -12.64 -15.08 15.12
C ALA A 134 -12.00 -14.01 14.22
N GLN A 135 -11.00 -14.40 13.44
CA GLN A 135 -10.24 -13.53 12.54
C GLN A 135 -9.89 -14.32 11.27
N GLY A 136 -10.26 -13.78 10.11
CA GLY A 136 -9.90 -14.29 8.79
C GLY A 136 -8.55 -13.78 8.30
N SER A 137 -8.14 -14.26 7.13
CA SER A 137 -6.91 -13.83 6.48
C SER A 137 -6.94 -12.36 6.07
N GLN A 138 -5.77 -11.70 6.14
CA GLN A 138 -5.62 -10.36 5.56
C GLN A 138 -5.35 -10.47 4.04
N PHE A 139 -4.48 -11.39 3.65
CA PHE A 139 -4.11 -11.62 2.25
C PHE A 139 -4.42 -13.07 1.86
N SER A 140 -5.15 -13.25 0.76
CA SER A 140 -5.54 -14.56 0.25
C SER A 140 -5.84 -14.42 -1.23
N ILE A 141 -5.51 -15.46 -1.99
CA ILE A 141 -5.86 -15.59 -3.42
C ILE A 141 -7.15 -16.39 -3.64
N LYS A 142 -7.81 -16.81 -2.54
CA LYS A 142 -9.10 -17.50 -2.58
C LYS A 142 -10.21 -16.48 -2.81
N ASP A 143 -11.17 -16.82 -3.67
CA ASP A 143 -12.28 -15.92 -4.00
C ASP A 143 -13.27 -15.74 -2.82
N VAL A 144 -13.37 -16.73 -1.93
CA VAL A 144 -14.30 -16.69 -0.79
C VAL A 144 -13.64 -17.24 0.47
N GLU A 145 -13.65 -16.45 1.53
CA GLU A 145 -13.31 -16.88 2.89
C GLU A 145 -14.51 -16.65 3.82
N LEU A 146 -14.85 -17.67 4.62
CA LEU A 146 -15.92 -17.59 5.61
C LEU A 146 -15.33 -17.74 7.02
N VAL A 147 -15.59 -16.74 7.86
CA VAL A 147 -15.23 -16.73 9.27
C VAL A 147 -16.48 -16.94 10.11
N VAL A 148 -16.46 -17.93 11.01
CA VAL A 148 -17.61 -18.29 11.85
C VAL A 148 -17.20 -18.24 13.32
N ALA A 149 -18.10 -17.73 14.16
CA ALA A 149 -17.97 -17.77 15.61
C ALA A 149 -19.28 -18.20 16.25
N GLN A 150 -19.21 -18.97 17.33
CA GLN A 150 -20.34 -19.37 18.15
C GLN A 150 -20.28 -18.60 19.47
N ILE A 151 -21.31 -17.81 19.75
CA ILE A 151 -21.28 -16.80 20.81
C ILE A 151 -22.49 -16.94 21.73
N ASP A 152 -22.31 -16.55 22.99
CA ASP A 152 -23.37 -16.45 23.97
C ASP A 152 -23.84 -14.99 24.09
N LEU A 153 -25.11 -14.73 23.73
CA LEU A 153 -25.69 -13.39 23.85
C LEU A 153 -26.08 -13.05 25.28
N ASP A 154 -26.28 -14.04 26.16
CA ASP A 154 -26.57 -13.78 27.57
C ASP A 154 -25.34 -13.14 28.26
N ALA A 155 -24.13 -13.42 27.77
CA ALA A 155 -22.92 -12.72 28.20
C ALA A 155 -22.92 -11.23 27.85
N VAL A 156 -23.50 -10.82 26.71
CA VAL A 156 -23.68 -9.41 26.34
C VAL A 156 -24.68 -8.74 27.26
N ALA A 157 -25.84 -9.39 27.47
CA ALA A 157 -26.88 -8.87 28.35
C ALA A 157 -26.37 -8.74 29.80
N SER A 158 -25.63 -9.74 30.29
CA SER A 158 -25.00 -9.74 31.61
C SER A 158 -24.00 -8.59 31.77
N LEU A 159 -23.12 -8.36 30.79
CA LEU A 159 -22.17 -7.25 30.83
C LEU A 159 -22.89 -5.89 30.85
N ARG A 160 -23.89 -5.68 30.01
CA ARG A 160 -24.68 -4.43 30.03
C ARG A 160 -25.46 -4.28 31.33
N GLY A 161 -25.91 -5.40 31.90
CA GLY A 161 -26.57 -5.48 33.20
C GLY A 161 -25.68 -5.06 34.38
N SER A 162 -24.36 -5.24 34.27
CA SER A 162 -23.40 -4.88 35.32
C SER A 162 -22.91 -3.43 35.25
N ILE A 163 -23.16 -2.72 34.14
CA ILE A 163 -22.70 -1.34 33.91
C ILE A 163 -23.85 -0.35 34.17
N SER A 164 -23.93 0.18 35.39
CA SER A 164 -24.98 1.12 35.82
C SER A 164 -25.10 2.37 34.92
N SER A 165 -23.96 2.95 34.53
CA SER A 165 -23.94 4.14 33.65
C SER A 165 -24.50 3.87 32.24
N PHE A 166 -24.36 2.65 31.73
CA PHE A 166 -24.95 2.25 30.46
C PHE A 166 -26.48 2.17 30.58
N GLN A 167 -26.96 1.58 31.68
CA GLN A 167 -28.40 1.45 31.96
C GLN A 167 -29.08 2.82 32.11
N GLU A 168 -28.46 3.73 32.84
CA GLU A 168 -28.96 5.10 33.01
C GLU A 168 -29.10 5.78 31.65
N GLN A 169 -28.05 5.75 30.82
CA GLN A 169 -28.08 6.35 29.49
C GLN A 169 -29.12 5.69 28.57
N ALA A 170 -29.26 4.36 28.64
CA ALA A 170 -30.24 3.61 27.86
C ALA A 170 -31.67 3.98 28.25
N SER A 171 -31.94 4.20 29.54
CA SER A 171 -33.25 4.60 30.05
C SER A 171 -33.74 5.95 29.49
N CYS A 172 -32.80 6.85 29.16
CA CYS A 172 -33.08 8.17 28.60
C CYS A 172 -33.23 8.17 27.06
N LYS A 173 -33.03 7.04 26.37
CA LYS A 173 -33.11 7.00 24.90
C LYS A 173 -34.54 6.85 24.40
N LYS A 174 -34.83 7.57 23.31
CA LYS A 174 -36.06 7.40 22.56
C LYS A 174 -35.97 6.09 21.77
N LYS A 175 -36.99 5.24 21.92
CA LYS A 175 -37.08 3.99 21.15
C LYS A 175 -37.05 4.24 19.65
N ILE A 176 -36.16 3.53 18.97
CA ILE A 176 -36.02 3.52 17.51
C ILE A 176 -37.02 2.53 16.89
N SER A 177 -37.45 2.79 15.64
CA SER A 177 -38.34 1.91 14.90
C SER A 177 -37.69 0.56 14.59
N SER A 178 -38.39 -0.53 14.89
CA SER A 178 -37.94 -1.89 14.63
C SER A 178 -38.88 -2.64 13.68
N VAL A 179 -38.30 -3.54 12.91
CA VAL A 179 -38.97 -4.47 12.00
C VAL A 179 -38.93 -5.84 12.66
N LEU A 180 -40.11 -6.38 13.00
CA LEU A 180 -40.20 -7.72 13.57
C LEU A 180 -39.99 -8.77 12.49
N VAL A 181 -39.02 -9.65 12.71
CA VAL A 181 -38.70 -10.81 11.89
C VAL A 181 -39.05 -12.05 12.71
N PRO A 182 -40.02 -12.88 12.27
CA PRO A 182 -40.44 -14.09 12.98
C PRO A 182 -39.41 -15.21 12.81
N PHE A 183 -38.23 -15.02 13.37
CA PHE A 183 -37.09 -15.94 13.31
C PHE A 183 -36.44 -16.01 14.69
N LYS A 184 -35.86 -17.18 15.03
CA LYS A 184 -35.12 -17.39 16.28
C LYS A 184 -33.65 -17.56 15.92
N LEU A 185 -32.81 -16.61 16.33
CA LEU A 185 -31.37 -16.63 16.03
C LEU A 185 -30.64 -17.67 16.90
N CYS A 186 -30.94 -17.69 18.19
CA CYS A 186 -30.28 -18.57 19.14
C CYS A 186 -30.84 -19.99 19.08
N GLN A 187 -29.96 -20.98 19.06
CA GLN A 187 -30.33 -22.38 19.24
C GLN A 187 -30.60 -22.66 20.72
N SER A 188 -31.39 -23.70 21.00
CA SER A 188 -31.55 -24.17 22.38
C SER A 188 -30.24 -24.74 22.88
N PHE A 189 -29.95 -24.56 24.18
CA PHE A 189 -28.75 -25.10 24.82
C PHE A 189 -28.58 -26.59 24.53
N ASN A 190 -27.35 -26.98 24.18
CA ASN A 190 -26.93 -28.35 23.92
C ASN A 190 -25.48 -28.53 24.39
N LEU A 191 -25.18 -29.63 25.07
CA LEU A 191 -23.82 -29.98 25.54
C LEU A 191 -22.78 -30.12 24.42
N GLN A 192 -23.20 -30.30 23.17
CA GLN A 192 -22.32 -30.34 22.01
C GLN A 192 -21.93 -28.95 21.49
N MET A 193 -22.50 -27.87 22.03
CA MET A 193 -22.16 -26.50 21.64
C MET A 193 -20.81 -26.10 22.20
N SER A 194 -19.90 -25.68 21.33
CA SER A 194 -18.60 -25.10 21.72
C SER A 194 -18.62 -23.60 21.46
N LEU A 195 -18.57 -22.79 22.52
CA LEU A 195 -18.41 -21.34 22.38
C LEU A 195 -17.01 -21.01 21.86
N SER A 196 -16.92 -20.02 20.99
CA SER A 196 -15.66 -19.46 20.51
C SER A 196 -14.97 -18.73 21.65
N SER A 197 -13.70 -19.08 21.90
CA SER A 197 -12.86 -18.42 22.89
C SER A 197 -12.13 -17.20 22.30
N PRO A 198 -11.72 -16.23 23.13
CA PRO A 198 -10.85 -15.14 22.70
C PRO A 198 -9.57 -15.66 22.04
N LEU A 199 -9.17 -15.04 20.93
CA LEU A 199 -7.96 -15.38 20.18
C LEU A 199 -6.88 -14.31 20.34
N LYS A 200 -5.62 -14.73 20.22
CA LYS A 200 -4.50 -13.79 20.05
C LYS A 200 -4.56 -13.23 18.63
N ILE A 201 -4.76 -11.92 18.54
CA ILE A 201 -4.81 -11.20 17.26
C ILE A 201 -3.51 -11.43 16.50
N ARG A 202 -3.63 -11.81 15.22
CA ARG A 202 -2.50 -11.99 14.31
C ARG A 202 -2.35 -10.73 13.46
N TYR A 203 -1.13 -10.20 13.45
CA TYR A 203 -0.71 -9.10 12.61
C TYR A 203 0.41 -9.60 11.71
N HIS A 204 0.43 -9.08 10.49
CA HIS A 204 1.58 -9.23 9.61
C HIS A 204 2.64 -8.18 9.95
N SER A 205 3.92 -8.53 9.79
CA SER A 205 4.98 -7.52 9.79
C SER A 205 4.85 -6.65 8.52
N PRO A 206 5.44 -5.44 8.49
CA PRO A 206 5.43 -4.61 7.28
C PRO A 206 5.99 -5.35 6.04
N GLU A 207 7.04 -6.16 6.23
CA GLU A 207 7.65 -6.96 5.16
C GLU A 207 6.72 -8.07 4.67
N GLU A 208 5.97 -8.72 5.57
CA GLU A 208 4.93 -9.68 5.20
C GLU A 208 3.77 -9.00 4.45
N GLU A 209 3.32 -7.82 4.90
CA GLU A 209 2.29 -7.05 4.18
C GLU A 209 2.75 -6.69 2.75
N ILE A 210 4.04 -6.34 2.57
CA ILE A 210 4.65 -6.05 1.27
C ILE A 210 4.80 -7.31 0.42
N ALA A 211 5.08 -8.46 1.03
CA ALA A 211 5.16 -9.73 0.32
C ALA A 211 3.79 -10.15 -0.21
N PHE A 212 2.78 -10.17 0.67
CA PHE A 212 1.50 -10.81 0.39
C PHE A 212 0.48 -9.91 -0.31
N GLY A 213 0.37 -8.63 0.08
CA GLY A 213 -0.63 -7.71 -0.51
C GLY A 213 -0.43 -7.50 -2.01
N PRO A 214 0.73 -6.97 -2.43
CA PRO A 214 1.10 -6.86 -3.84
C PRO A 214 1.08 -8.20 -4.59
N ALA A 215 1.46 -9.33 -3.98
CA ALA A 215 1.42 -10.64 -4.63
C ALA A 215 -0.02 -11.08 -4.94
N CYS A 216 -0.94 -10.98 -3.98
CA CYS A 216 -2.35 -11.27 -4.20
C CYS A 216 -2.98 -10.31 -5.23
N TRP A 217 -2.57 -9.05 -5.23
CA TRP A 217 -3.01 -8.07 -6.24
C TRP A 217 -2.54 -8.43 -7.66
N LEU A 218 -1.28 -8.84 -7.82
CA LEU A 218 -0.75 -9.32 -9.11
C LEU A 218 -1.46 -10.59 -9.57
N TRP A 219 -1.77 -11.52 -8.67
CA TRP A 219 -2.55 -12.73 -9.00
C TRP A 219 -3.90 -12.38 -9.61
N ASP A 220 -4.65 -11.46 -8.99
CA ASP A 220 -5.94 -11.01 -9.49
C ASP A 220 -5.82 -10.28 -10.83
N TYR A 221 -4.82 -9.42 -10.99
CA TYR A 221 -4.56 -8.76 -12.27
C TYR A 221 -4.27 -9.77 -13.39
N LEU A 222 -3.40 -10.74 -13.12
CA LEU A 222 -3.03 -11.75 -14.10
C LEU A 222 -4.21 -12.61 -14.52
N ARG A 223 -4.94 -13.17 -13.55
CA ARG A 223 -6.05 -14.08 -13.85
C ARG A 223 -7.21 -13.36 -14.53
N ARG A 224 -7.47 -12.08 -14.22
CA ARG A 224 -8.63 -11.34 -14.75
C ARG A 224 -8.36 -10.57 -16.05
N SER A 225 -7.12 -10.18 -16.32
CA SER A 225 -6.76 -9.44 -17.55
C SER A 225 -6.76 -10.30 -18.81
N GLY A 226 -6.65 -11.62 -18.67
CA GLY A 226 -6.42 -12.53 -19.79
C GLY A 226 -4.98 -12.55 -20.28
N ALA A 227 -4.05 -11.90 -19.58
CA ALA A 227 -2.62 -11.98 -19.85
C ALA A 227 -2.08 -13.39 -19.55
N SER A 228 -1.00 -13.75 -20.23
CA SER A 228 -0.36 -15.08 -20.14
C SER A 228 0.90 -15.06 -19.27
N GLY A 229 1.16 -13.94 -18.60
CA GLY A 229 2.33 -13.75 -17.75
C GLY A 229 2.73 -12.29 -17.56
N PHE A 230 3.91 -12.10 -16.98
CA PHE A 230 4.54 -10.84 -16.70
C PHE A 230 5.89 -10.72 -17.40
N LEU A 231 6.24 -9.50 -17.81
CA LEU A 231 7.59 -9.13 -18.21
C LEU A 231 8.13 -8.04 -17.27
N LEU A 232 9.30 -8.27 -16.69
CA LEU A 232 10.00 -7.31 -15.83
C LEU A 232 11.39 -6.97 -16.37
N PRO A 233 11.66 -5.66 -16.60
CA PRO A 233 13.03 -5.14 -16.71
C PRO A 233 13.78 -5.34 -15.39
N LEU A 234 14.64 -6.35 -15.31
CA LEU A 234 15.35 -6.70 -14.09
C LEU A 234 16.75 -6.10 -14.12
N SER A 235 16.98 -5.06 -13.32
CA SER A 235 18.24 -4.32 -13.30
C SER A 235 19.31 -4.88 -12.36
N GLY A 236 18.92 -5.76 -11.42
CA GLY A 236 19.80 -6.19 -10.33
C GLY A 236 19.95 -5.16 -9.19
N GLY A 237 19.20 -4.05 -9.26
CA GLY A 237 19.01 -3.09 -8.17
C GLY A 237 17.80 -3.44 -7.29
N ALA A 238 17.74 -2.81 -6.12
CA ALA A 238 16.77 -3.07 -5.06
C ALA A 238 15.32 -3.16 -5.56
N ASP A 239 14.85 -2.16 -6.29
CA ASP A 239 13.43 -2.03 -6.62
C ASP A 239 12.94 -3.11 -7.58
N SER A 240 13.65 -3.33 -8.70
CA SER A 240 13.30 -4.40 -9.64
C SER A 240 13.41 -5.78 -8.99
N SER A 241 14.37 -5.97 -8.08
CA SER A 241 14.51 -7.22 -7.32
C SER A 241 13.36 -7.42 -6.33
N SER A 242 12.84 -6.35 -5.71
CA SER A 242 11.63 -6.42 -4.89
C SER A 242 10.41 -6.83 -5.70
N VAL A 243 10.22 -6.26 -6.91
CA VAL A 243 9.13 -6.68 -7.81
C VAL A 243 9.27 -8.17 -8.18
N ALA A 244 10.47 -8.62 -8.51
CA ALA A 244 10.72 -10.02 -8.82
C ALA A 244 10.39 -10.95 -7.64
N ALA A 245 10.81 -10.57 -6.43
CA ALA A 245 10.51 -11.32 -5.21
C ALA A 245 9.00 -11.41 -4.92
N ILE A 246 8.24 -10.34 -5.17
CA ILE A 246 6.78 -10.33 -5.04
C ILE A 246 6.12 -11.29 -6.05
N VAL A 247 6.58 -11.32 -7.30
CA VAL A 247 6.08 -12.30 -8.30
C VAL A 247 6.45 -13.73 -7.89
N GLY A 248 7.64 -13.95 -7.34
CA GLY A 248 8.04 -15.22 -6.75
C GLY A 248 7.13 -15.64 -5.58
N CYS A 249 6.81 -14.71 -4.68
CA CYS A 249 5.86 -14.92 -3.58
C CYS A 249 4.47 -15.30 -4.10
N MET A 250 3.97 -14.60 -5.12
CA MET A 250 2.70 -14.92 -5.79
C MET A 250 2.68 -16.37 -6.30
N CYS A 251 3.75 -16.82 -6.95
CA CYS A 251 3.86 -18.20 -7.43
C CYS A 251 3.88 -19.22 -6.27
N GLN A 252 4.56 -18.89 -5.17
CA GLN A 252 4.57 -19.72 -3.96
C GLN A 252 3.19 -19.81 -3.29
N LEU A 253 2.42 -18.71 -3.26
CA LEU A 253 1.04 -18.70 -2.76
C LEU A 253 0.12 -19.55 -3.64
N ALA A 254 0.22 -19.43 -4.96
CA ALA A 254 -0.59 -20.20 -5.90
C ALA A 254 -0.39 -21.70 -5.72
N VAL A 255 0.87 -22.17 -5.70
CA VAL A 255 1.17 -23.60 -5.49
C VAL A 255 0.67 -24.09 -4.13
N ARG A 256 0.85 -23.31 -3.08
CA ARG A 256 0.39 -23.66 -1.73
C ARG A 256 -1.13 -23.82 -1.64
N GLU A 257 -1.91 -22.94 -2.28
CA GLU A 257 -3.37 -23.08 -2.26
C GLU A 257 -3.85 -24.24 -3.14
N ILE A 258 -3.12 -24.58 -4.20
CA ILE A 258 -3.38 -25.80 -4.98
C ILE A 258 -3.13 -27.05 -4.13
N GLU A 259 -2.05 -27.07 -3.34
CA GLU A 259 -1.78 -28.15 -2.37
C GLU A 259 -2.86 -28.24 -1.28
N ASN A 260 -3.42 -27.10 -0.86
CA ASN A 260 -4.55 -27.03 0.07
C ASN A 260 -5.90 -27.44 -0.56
N GLY A 261 -5.93 -27.76 -1.85
CA GLY A 261 -7.13 -28.24 -2.56
C GLY A 261 -8.03 -27.14 -3.12
N ASP A 262 -7.52 -25.93 -3.35
CA ASP A 262 -8.30 -24.86 -4.01
C ASP A 262 -8.41 -25.10 -5.53
N GLU A 263 -9.58 -25.58 -5.96
CA GLU A 263 -9.84 -25.92 -7.37
C GLU A 263 -9.92 -24.69 -8.29
N GLN A 264 -10.30 -23.51 -7.78
CA GLN A 264 -10.37 -22.30 -8.58
C GLN A 264 -8.98 -21.76 -8.87
N VAL A 265 -8.12 -21.67 -7.83
CA VAL A 265 -6.71 -21.29 -8.00
C VAL A 265 -6.01 -22.27 -8.95
N LYS A 266 -6.27 -23.58 -8.81
CA LYS A 266 -5.73 -24.61 -9.69
C LYS A 266 -6.17 -24.40 -11.14
N ALA A 267 -7.46 -24.19 -11.40
CA ALA A 267 -7.97 -23.95 -12.75
C ALA A 267 -7.35 -22.69 -13.39
N ASP A 268 -7.24 -21.60 -12.63
CA ASP A 268 -6.59 -20.37 -13.09
C ASP A 268 -5.10 -20.59 -13.37
N ALA A 269 -4.38 -21.29 -12.50
CA ALA A 269 -2.96 -21.58 -12.69
C ALA A 269 -2.69 -22.48 -13.91
N ILE A 270 -3.54 -23.49 -14.14
CA ILE A 270 -3.49 -24.35 -15.33
C ILE A 270 -3.64 -23.51 -16.60
N ARG A 271 -4.64 -22.61 -16.62
CA ARG A 271 -4.92 -21.73 -17.75
C ARG A 271 -3.75 -20.78 -18.03
N ILE A 272 -3.31 -20.03 -17.03
CA ILE A 272 -2.26 -19.00 -17.18
C ILE A 272 -0.92 -19.64 -17.54
N GLY A 273 -0.57 -20.76 -16.90
CA GLY A 273 0.65 -21.51 -17.19
C GLY A 273 0.59 -22.35 -18.47
N HIS A 274 -0.55 -22.41 -19.15
CA HIS A 274 -0.79 -23.27 -20.32
C HIS A 274 -0.37 -24.74 -20.06
N TYR A 275 -0.82 -25.31 -18.94
CA TYR A 275 -0.59 -26.73 -18.66
C TYR A 275 -1.50 -27.61 -19.53
N THR A 276 -0.97 -28.70 -20.05
CA THR A 276 -1.69 -29.69 -20.88
C THR A 276 -1.77 -31.03 -20.17
N ASP A 277 -2.59 -31.95 -20.69
CA ASP A 277 -2.60 -33.36 -20.27
C ASP A 277 -2.88 -33.60 -18.78
N GLY A 278 -3.70 -32.74 -18.18
CA GLY A 278 -4.06 -32.81 -16.76
C GLY A 278 -2.95 -32.39 -15.80
N GLN A 279 -1.84 -31.84 -16.31
CA GLN A 279 -0.78 -31.27 -15.47
C GLN A 279 -1.25 -29.98 -14.80
N PHE A 280 -0.64 -29.68 -13.65
CA PHE A 280 -0.86 -28.45 -12.89
C PHE A 280 0.42 -28.11 -12.12
N PRO A 281 0.60 -26.84 -11.70
CA PRO A 281 1.82 -26.44 -11.00
C PRO A 281 1.93 -27.10 -9.63
N THR A 282 3.06 -27.75 -9.39
CA THR A 282 3.45 -28.33 -8.09
C THR A 282 4.72 -27.71 -7.52
N ASN A 283 5.39 -26.86 -8.29
CA ASN A 283 6.62 -26.19 -7.89
C ASN A 283 6.56 -24.72 -8.32
N SER A 284 6.82 -23.81 -7.39
CA SER A 284 6.71 -22.36 -7.63
C SER A 284 7.71 -21.85 -8.66
N LYS A 285 8.91 -22.43 -8.76
CA LYS A 285 9.91 -22.06 -9.77
C LYS A 285 9.51 -22.50 -11.16
N GLU A 286 8.95 -23.71 -11.28
CA GLU A 286 8.44 -24.23 -12.54
C GLU A 286 7.26 -23.39 -13.04
N PHE A 287 6.35 -23.02 -12.13
CA PHE A 287 5.25 -22.12 -12.45
C PHE A 287 5.76 -20.74 -12.88
N ALA A 288 6.70 -20.15 -12.11
CA ALA A 288 7.33 -18.89 -12.46
C ALA A 288 8.01 -18.94 -13.84
N LYS A 289 8.65 -20.05 -14.22
CA LYS A 289 9.30 -20.22 -15.53
C LYS A 289 8.32 -20.07 -16.69
N ARG A 290 7.05 -20.41 -16.48
CA ARG A 290 6.01 -20.34 -17.51
C ARG A 290 5.37 -18.97 -17.63
N ILE A 291 5.29 -18.22 -16.52
CA ILE A 291 4.47 -17.00 -16.45
C ILE A 291 5.30 -15.75 -16.18
N PHE A 292 6.57 -15.85 -15.82
CA PHE A 292 7.39 -14.72 -15.43
C PHE A 292 8.66 -14.63 -16.26
N TYR A 293 8.75 -13.56 -17.04
CA TYR A 293 9.85 -13.25 -17.93
C TYR A 293 10.61 -12.06 -17.38
N THR A 294 11.94 -12.17 -17.33
CA THR A 294 12.82 -11.10 -16.86
C THR A 294 13.83 -10.78 -17.93
N VAL A 295 14.19 -9.50 -18.06
CA VAL A 295 15.21 -9.07 -19.02
C VAL A 295 16.17 -8.08 -18.38
N PHE A 296 17.46 -8.41 -18.38
CA PHE A 296 18.54 -7.48 -18.09
C PHE A 296 18.93 -6.77 -19.40
N MET A 297 18.91 -5.43 -19.38
CA MET A 297 19.22 -4.59 -20.54
C MET A 297 20.46 -3.75 -20.28
N GLY A 298 21.62 -4.39 -20.42
CA GLY A 298 22.93 -3.81 -20.16
C GLY A 298 23.35 -2.81 -21.24
N SER A 299 24.22 -1.89 -20.85
CA SER A 299 24.96 -0.98 -21.73
C SER A 299 26.46 -1.13 -21.47
N GLU A 300 27.29 -0.44 -22.26
CA GLU A 300 28.74 -0.33 -22.03
C GLU A 300 29.12 0.15 -20.61
N ASN A 301 28.20 0.82 -19.91
CA ASN A 301 28.40 1.35 -18.57
C ASN A 301 27.94 0.40 -17.44
N SER A 302 27.22 -0.67 -17.79
CA SER A 302 26.63 -1.58 -16.82
C SER A 302 27.69 -2.53 -16.24
N SER A 303 27.65 -2.74 -14.92
CA SER A 303 28.64 -3.61 -14.26
C SER A 303 28.30 -5.09 -14.40
N GLU A 304 29.33 -5.95 -14.42
CA GLU A 304 29.12 -7.41 -14.37
C GLU A 304 28.46 -7.83 -13.05
N ALA A 305 28.61 -7.04 -11.98
CA ALA A 305 27.98 -7.29 -10.70
C ALA A 305 26.46 -7.12 -10.75
N THR A 306 25.93 -6.03 -11.33
CA THR A 306 24.47 -5.84 -11.48
C THR A 306 23.85 -6.93 -12.36
N LYS A 307 24.50 -7.23 -13.47
CA LYS A 307 24.12 -8.32 -14.38
C LYS A 307 24.07 -9.68 -13.67
N THR A 308 25.10 -10.01 -12.89
CA THR A 308 25.16 -11.29 -12.15
C THR A 308 24.05 -11.37 -11.11
N ARG A 309 23.81 -10.30 -10.33
CA ARG A 309 22.72 -10.28 -9.34
C ARG A 309 21.36 -10.49 -9.99
N ALA A 310 21.08 -9.83 -11.12
CA ALA A 310 19.83 -10.01 -11.86
C ALA A 310 19.64 -11.46 -12.28
N LYS A 311 20.67 -12.10 -12.84
CA LYS A 311 20.63 -13.49 -13.27
C LYS A 311 20.43 -14.48 -12.12
N VAL A 312 21.20 -14.34 -11.04
CA VAL A 312 21.11 -15.25 -9.89
C VAL A 312 19.71 -15.18 -9.27
N LEU A 313 19.17 -13.98 -9.07
CA LEU A 313 17.82 -13.82 -8.55
C LEU A 313 16.76 -14.41 -9.50
N ALA A 314 16.92 -14.21 -10.80
CA ALA A 314 16.03 -14.76 -11.80
C ALA A 314 16.00 -16.31 -11.77
N ASP A 315 17.15 -16.95 -11.54
CA ASP A 315 17.30 -18.40 -11.39
C ASP A 315 16.75 -18.90 -10.04
N GLU A 316 16.94 -18.14 -8.96
CA GLU A 316 16.37 -18.43 -7.64
C GLU A 316 14.84 -18.46 -7.67
N ILE A 317 14.22 -17.46 -8.30
CA ILE A 317 12.76 -17.39 -8.49
C ILE A 317 12.28 -18.42 -9.52
N GLY A 318 13.11 -18.74 -10.52
CA GLY A 318 12.75 -19.63 -11.62
C GLY A 318 12.20 -18.92 -12.86
N SER A 319 12.38 -17.61 -13.00
CA SER A 319 11.90 -16.85 -14.17
C SER A 319 12.61 -17.23 -15.47
N TRP A 320 12.01 -16.92 -16.61
CA TRP A 320 12.67 -16.99 -17.91
C TRP A 320 13.48 -15.72 -18.15
N HIS A 321 14.80 -15.81 -18.00
CA HIS A 321 15.70 -14.65 -18.01
C HIS A 321 16.36 -14.44 -19.39
N LEU A 322 16.39 -13.18 -19.82
CA LEU A 322 17.11 -12.72 -21.00
C LEU A 322 18.17 -11.69 -20.59
N ASP A 323 19.28 -11.69 -21.30
CA ASP A 323 20.36 -10.72 -21.16
C ASP A 323 20.65 -10.12 -22.54
N VAL A 324 20.50 -8.80 -22.66
CA VAL A 324 20.57 -8.08 -23.93
C VAL A 324 21.38 -6.80 -23.75
N SER A 325 22.30 -6.54 -24.69
CA SER A 325 22.96 -5.22 -24.81
C SER A 325 22.10 -4.27 -25.65
N ILE A 326 21.93 -3.03 -25.18
CA ILE A 326 21.22 -1.97 -25.91
C ILE A 326 22.14 -1.07 -26.75
N ASP A 327 23.46 -1.28 -26.67
CA ASP A 327 24.47 -0.34 -27.22
C ASP A 327 24.35 -0.16 -28.73
N GLY A 328 23.99 -1.23 -29.45
CA GLY A 328 23.75 -1.17 -30.90
C GLY A 328 22.58 -0.24 -31.26
N VAL A 329 21.49 -0.29 -30.49
CA VAL A 329 20.29 0.56 -30.71
C VAL A 329 20.57 2.01 -30.30
N VAL A 330 21.26 2.20 -29.17
CA VAL A 330 21.69 3.53 -28.71
C VAL A 330 22.59 4.18 -29.77
N SER A 331 23.61 3.45 -30.23
CA SER A 331 24.56 3.94 -31.23
C SER A 331 23.89 4.30 -32.55
N ALA A 332 22.90 3.53 -32.99
CA ALA A 332 22.13 3.84 -34.20
C ALA A 332 21.36 5.16 -34.05
N LEU A 333 20.70 5.40 -32.91
CA LEU A 333 19.98 6.65 -32.66
C LEU A 333 20.92 7.86 -32.52
N LEU A 334 22.07 7.70 -31.87
CA LEU A 334 23.08 8.77 -31.78
C LEU A 334 23.69 9.10 -33.14
N SER A 335 23.94 8.08 -33.97
CA SER A 335 24.42 8.27 -35.34
C SER A 335 23.40 9.03 -36.18
N LEU A 336 22.11 8.67 -36.09
CA LEU A 336 21.04 9.41 -36.75
C LEU A 336 20.96 10.87 -36.28
N PHE A 337 21.05 11.13 -34.97
CA PHE A 337 21.07 12.48 -34.43
C PHE A 337 22.26 13.30 -34.95
N GLN A 338 23.44 12.68 -35.03
CA GLN A 338 24.63 13.31 -35.60
C GLN A 338 24.45 13.63 -37.09
N THR A 339 23.88 12.72 -37.88
CA THR A 339 23.58 12.96 -39.29
C THR A 339 22.58 14.12 -39.47
N LEU A 340 21.57 14.23 -38.61
CA LEU A 340 20.53 15.27 -38.71
C LEU A 340 21.01 16.65 -38.25
N THR A 341 21.87 16.71 -37.23
CA THR A 341 22.20 17.97 -36.54
C THR A 341 23.65 18.42 -36.71
N GLY A 342 24.53 17.55 -37.21
CA GLY A 342 25.98 17.76 -37.27
C GLY A 342 26.68 17.71 -35.91
N LYS A 343 25.97 17.41 -34.81
CA LYS A 343 26.53 17.35 -33.44
C LYS A 343 26.34 15.97 -32.83
N ARG A 344 27.34 15.54 -32.05
CA ARG A 344 27.26 14.32 -31.23
C ARG A 344 27.33 14.72 -29.75
N PRO A 345 26.34 14.34 -28.92
CA PRO A 345 26.39 14.62 -27.49
C PRO A 345 27.46 13.78 -26.80
N HIS A 346 28.07 14.33 -25.75
CA HIS A 346 29.07 13.65 -24.92
C HIS A 346 28.59 13.53 -23.46
N TYR A 347 29.04 12.49 -22.75
CA TYR A 347 28.80 12.41 -21.30
C TYR A 347 29.55 13.52 -20.57
N LYS A 348 29.07 13.88 -19.38
CA LYS A 348 29.69 14.92 -18.55
C LYS A 348 31.12 14.57 -18.17
N VAL A 349 31.36 13.29 -17.87
CA VAL A 349 32.71 12.76 -17.56
C VAL A 349 33.68 12.86 -18.74
N ASP A 350 33.18 12.97 -19.97
CA ASP A 350 33.97 13.12 -21.19
C ASP A 350 33.92 14.57 -21.73
N GLY A 351 33.53 15.55 -20.90
CA GLY A 351 33.54 16.97 -21.24
C GLY A 351 32.23 17.54 -21.83
N GLY A 352 31.17 16.75 -21.88
CA GLY A 352 29.84 17.21 -22.31
C GLY A 352 29.13 18.10 -21.28
N SER A 353 28.15 18.87 -21.75
CA SER A 353 27.29 19.69 -20.87
C SER A 353 26.29 18.85 -20.07
N ASN A 354 25.71 19.42 -19.00
CA ASN A 354 24.64 18.76 -18.23
C ASN A 354 23.43 18.35 -19.11
N ILE A 355 23.14 19.12 -20.17
CA ILE A 355 22.03 18.84 -21.10
C ILE A 355 22.34 17.62 -21.95
N GLU A 356 23.57 17.53 -22.49
CA GLU A 356 24.02 16.38 -23.27
C GLU A 356 24.02 15.11 -22.42
N ASN A 357 24.58 15.19 -21.22
CA ASN A 357 24.65 14.09 -20.27
C ASN A 357 23.25 13.54 -19.92
N LEU A 358 22.32 14.42 -19.54
CA LEU A 358 20.94 14.03 -19.25
C LEU A 358 20.22 13.51 -20.51
N GLY A 359 20.52 14.06 -21.68
CA GLY A 359 20.00 13.58 -22.97
C GLY A 359 20.42 12.14 -23.25
N LEU A 360 21.69 11.80 -23.07
CA LEU A 360 22.24 10.46 -23.25
C LEU A 360 21.61 9.44 -22.29
N GLN A 361 21.53 9.77 -21.00
CA GLN A 361 20.87 8.91 -19.99
C GLN A 361 19.39 8.66 -20.33
N ASN A 362 18.67 9.71 -20.70
CA ASN A 362 17.25 9.60 -21.06
C ASN A 362 17.02 8.70 -22.28
N ILE A 363 17.89 8.75 -23.29
CA ILE A 363 17.78 7.91 -24.49
C ILE A 363 17.95 6.43 -24.11
N GLN A 364 18.97 6.09 -23.32
CA GLN A 364 19.16 4.72 -22.83
C GLN A 364 17.92 4.23 -22.06
N ALA A 365 17.41 5.05 -21.12
CA ALA A 365 16.25 4.72 -20.31
C ALA A 365 14.98 4.46 -21.16
N ARG A 366 14.75 5.26 -22.20
CA ARG A 366 13.59 5.09 -23.11
C ARG A 366 13.71 3.90 -24.05
N ILE A 367 14.91 3.60 -24.55
CA ILE A 367 15.13 2.42 -25.40
C ILE A 367 14.80 1.14 -24.63
N ARG A 368 15.18 1.07 -23.35
CA ARG A 368 14.83 -0.06 -22.47
C ARG A 368 13.32 -0.26 -22.39
N MET A 369 12.54 0.83 -22.27
CA MET A 369 11.07 0.76 -22.28
C MET A 369 10.55 0.22 -23.61
N VAL A 370 11.01 0.74 -24.75
CA VAL A 370 10.59 0.29 -26.09
C VAL A 370 10.86 -1.21 -26.28
N LEU A 371 12.07 -1.66 -25.92
CA LEU A 371 12.44 -3.07 -26.00
C LEU A 371 11.57 -3.94 -25.08
N THR A 372 11.28 -3.46 -23.87
CA THR A 372 10.42 -4.16 -22.90
C THR A 372 9.03 -4.41 -23.48
N PHE A 373 8.34 -3.38 -23.99
CA PHE A 373 7.01 -3.56 -24.58
C PHE A 373 7.01 -4.43 -25.84
N MET A 374 8.08 -4.34 -26.64
CA MET A 374 8.27 -5.23 -27.80
C MET A 374 8.36 -6.70 -27.34
N LEU A 375 9.18 -6.99 -26.33
CA LEU A 375 9.33 -8.33 -25.77
C LEU A 375 8.02 -8.83 -25.15
N ALA A 376 7.31 -7.98 -24.40
CA ALA A 376 6.05 -8.35 -23.75
C ALA A 376 4.97 -8.76 -24.77
N SER A 377 4.99 -8.13 -25.95
CA SER A 377 4.06 -8.41 -27.04
C SER A 377 4.48 -9.63 -27.88
N LEU A 378 5.79 -9.85 -28.08
CA LEU A 378 6.29 -10.84 -29.04
C LEU A 378 6.81 -12.14 -28.41
N LEU A 379 7.26 -12.15 -27.16
CA LEU A 379 7.71 -13.38 -26.51
C LEU A 379 6.64 -14.48 -26.38
N PRO A 380 5.35 -14.17 -26.15
CA PRO A 380 4.30 -15.19 -26.25
C PRO A 380 4.32 -15.88 -27.62
N TRP A 381 4.38 -15.09 -28.70
CA TRP A 381 4.47 -15.62 -30.07
C TRP A 381 5.73 -16.47 -30.29
N VAL A 382 6.90 -16.01 -29.82
CA VAL A 382 8.17 -16.78 -29.90
C VAL A 382 8.03 -18.14 -29.20
N HIS A 383 7.27 -18.20 -28.10
CA HIS A 383 7.05 -19.43 -27.33
C HIS A 383 5.79 -20.20 -27.76
N SER A 384 5.20 -19.86 -28.91
CA SER A 384 3.94 -20.47 -29.39
C SER A 384 2.79 -20.41 -28.36
N LYS A 385 2.80 -19.39 -27.52
CA LYS A 385 1.74 -19.06 -26.56
C LYS A 385 0.84 -17.99 -27.14
N LEU A 386 -0.45 -18.08 -26.85
CA LEU A 386 -1.42 -17.02 -27.14
C LEU A 386 -1.36 -15.96 -26.04
N GLY A 387 -1.82 -14.74 -26.35
CA GLY A 387 -1.94 -13.64 -25.39
C GLY A 387 -0.74 -12.70 -25.38
N PHE A 388 -0.60 -11.96 -24.29
CA PHE A 388 0.41 -10.93 -24.07
C PHE A 388 0.94 -11.02 -22.64
N TYR A 389 2.09 -10.42 -22.38
CA TYR A 389 2.60 -10.24 -21.02
C TYR A 389 2.32 -8.83 -20.53
N LEU A 390 1.96 -8.71 -19.24
CA LEU A 390 1.86 -7.42 -18.57
C LEU A 390 3.27 -6.95 -18.20
N VAL A 391 3.62 -5.74 -18.63
CA VAL A 391 4.89 -5.10 -18.25
C VAL A 391 4.78 -4.60 -16.81
N LEU A 392 5.73 -5.02 -15.98
CA LEU A 392 5.84 -4.60 -14.59
C LEU A 392 6.81 -3.41 -14.46
N GLY A 393 6.33 -2.33 -13.85
CA GLY A 393 7.14 -1.19 -13.45
C GLY A 393 7.77 -1.40 -12.07
N SER A 394 8.87 -0.70 -11.79
CA SER A 394 9.63 -0.83 -10.55
C SER A 394 10.04 0.50 -9.93
N SER A 395 9.33 1.59 -10.19
CA SER A 395 9.57 2.86 -9.47
C SER A 395 8.94 2.79 -8.09
N ASN A 396 9.61 3.33 -7.07
CA ASN A 396 9.08 3.41 -5.72
C ASN A 396 8.35 4.75 -5.44
N VAL A 397 7.70 4.86 -4.28
CA VAL A 397 6.89 6.03 -3.93
C VAL A 397 7.70 7.31 -3.75
N ASP A 398 8.94 7.20 -3.26
CA ASP A 398 9.82 8.33 -2.94
C ASP A 398 10.38 8.95 -4.24
N GLU A 399 10.80 8.11 -5.19
CA GLU A 399 11.18 8.51 -6.54
C GLU A 399 10.03 9.18 -7.29
N GLY A 400 8.83 8.60 -7.20
CA GLY A 400 7.61 9.19 -7.76
C GLY A 400 7.33 10.57 -7.16
N LEU A 401 7.41 10.71 -5.83
CA LEU A 401 7.16 11.97 -5.13
C LEU A 401 8.16 13.06 -5.55
N ARG A 402 9.44 12.70 -5.65
CA ARG A 402 10.52 13.58 -6.07
C ARG A 402 10.52 13.83 -7.60
N GLY A 403 9.89 12.94 -8.35
CA GLY A 403 9.93 12.84 -9.80
C GLY A 403 11.31 12.51 -10.35
N TYR A 404 12.08 11.70 -9.60
CA TYR A 404 13.40 11.19 -9.99
C TYR A 404 13.26 9.93 -10.85
N LEU A 405 12.81 10.15 -12.09
CA LEU A 405 12.62 9.13 -13.11
C LEU A 405 12.63 9.79 -14.49
N THR A 406 12.97 9.04 -15.54
CA THR A 406 12.88 9.56 -16.91
C THR A 406 11.44 9.42 -17.40
N LYS A 407 10.84 10.51 -17.89
CA LYS A 407 9.48 10.43 -18.44
C LYS A 407 9.49 9.47 -19.65
N TYR A 408 8.66 8.43 -19.58
CA TYR A 408 8.53 7.34 -20.55
C TYR A 408 9.74 6.39 -20.65
N ASP A 409 10.47 6.17 -19.55
CA ASP A 409 11.34 5.00 -19.40
C ASP A 409 10.58 3.81 -18.79
N CYS A 410 11.30 2.80 -18.26
CA CYS A 410 10.69 1.64 -17.60
C CYS A 410 9.92 1.96 -16.30
N SER A 411 9.88 3.22 -15.85
CA SER A 411 8.88 3.68 -14.87
C SER A 411 7.46 3.70 -15.44
N SER A 412 7.35 3.74 -16.77
CA SER A 412 6.11 3.62 -17.55
C SER A 412 5.94 2.17 -18.01
N ALA A 413 4.96 1.49 -17.44
CA ALA A 413 4.65 0.08 -17.59
C ALA A 413 3.12 -0.09 -17.56
N ASP A 414 2.62 -1.33 -17.59
CA ASP A 414 1.17 -1.57 -17.48
C ASP A 414 0.70 -1.41 -16.02
N ILE A 415 1.45 -2.00 -15.09
CA ILE A 415 1.17 -1.94 -13.65
C ILE A 415 2.48 -1.93 -12.83
N ASN A 416 2.43 -1.34 -11.63
CA ASN A 416 3.58 -1.29 -10.72
C ASN A 416 3.20 -1.77 -9.30
N PRO A 417 3.65 -2.95 -8.86
CA PRO A 417 3.28 -3.49 -7.55
C PRO A 417 3.97 -2.78 -6.37
N ILE A 418 5.02 -1.99 -6.60
CA ILE A 418 5.79 -1.30 -5.53
C ILE A 418 5.68 0.22 -5.58
N GLY A 419 4.93 0.79 -6.53
CA GLY A 419 4.87 2.25 -6.76
C GLY A 419 4.32 3.09 -5.62
N SER A 420 3.75 2.45 -4.59
CA SER A 420 3.31 3.10 -3.37
C SER A 420 4.05 2.60 -2.12
N ILE A 421 5.23 1.99 -2.25
CA ILE A 421 6.04 1.49 -1.13
C ILE A 421 7.31 2.34 -1.01
N SER A 422 7.71 2.67 0.23
CA SER A 422 8.91 3.47 0.52
C SER A 422 10.20 2.72 0.22
N LYS A 423 11.27 3.43 -0.14
CA LYS A 423 12.58 2.80 -0.38
C LYS A 423 13.10 2.08 0.86
N ILE A 424 12.86 2.67 2.03
CA ILE A 424 13.26 2.09 3.33
C ILE A 424 12.54 0.76 3.57
N ASP A 425 11.23 0.72 3.32
CA ASP A 425 10.46 -0.51 3.48
C ASP A 425 10.85 -1.57 2.45
N LEU A 426 11.21 -1.18 1.22
CA LEU A 426 11.74 -2.10 0.22
C LEU A 426 13.08 -2.72 0.66
N GLN A 427 13.98 -1.94 1.26
CA GLN A 427 15.23 -2.47 1.81
C GLN A 427 14.99 -3.47 2.95
N ALA A 428 14.07 -3.17 3.86
CA ALA A 428 13.68 -4.09 4.92
C ALA A 428 13.06 -5.38 4.35
N PHE A 429 12.18 -5.23 3.35
CA PHE A 429 11.56 -6.35 2.64
C PHE A 429 12.59 -7.23 1.93
N LEU A 430 13.63 -6.68 1.29
CA LEU A 430 14.67 -7.48 0.63
C LEU A 430 15.41 -8.40 1.62
N LYS A 431 15.75 -7.89 2.82
CA LYS A 431 16.36 -8.71 3.89
C LYS A 431 15.44 -9.83 4.35
N TRP A 432 14.16 -9.50 4.54
CA TRP A 432 13.16 -10.48 4.93
C TRP A 432 12.96 -11.55 3.85
N ALA A 433 12.81 -11.14 2.59
CA ALA A 433 12.58 -12.01 1.45
C ALA A 433 13.78 -12.95 1.20
N ALA A 434 15.01 -12.49 1.45
CA ALA A 434 16.20 -13.30 1.33
C ALA A 434 16.12 -14.58 2.19
N ILE A 435 15.53 -14.47 3.38
CA ILE A 435 15.42 -15.55 4.35
C ILE A 435 14.09 -16.29 4.19
N HIS A 436 12.98 -15.55 4.19
CA HIS A 436 11.63 -16.12 4.34
C HIS A 436 10.99 -16.58 3.04
N LEU A 437 11.42 -16.04 1.88
CA LEU A 437 10.99 -16.51 0.56
C LEU A 437 12.00 -17.45 -0.10
N GLY A 438 13.19 -17.61 0.49
CA GLY A 438 14.25 -18.48 -0.02
C GLY A 438 15.00 -17.90 -1.22
N PHE A 439 15.19 -16.58 -1.27
CA PHE A 439 15.88 -15.86 -2.34
C PHE A 439 17.17 -15.17 -1.82
N PRO A 440 18.20 -15.93 -1.40
CA PRO A 440 19.33 -15.40 -0.64
C PRO A 440 20.12 -14.31 -1.38
N SER A 441 20.14 -14.29 -2.71
CA SER A 441 20.76 -13.22 -3.50
C SER A 441 20.22 -11.82 -3.19
N LEU A 442 19.00 -11.70 -2.65
CA LEU A 442 18.41 -10.42 -2.26
C LEU A 442 19.19 -9.72 -1.14
N ALA A 443 19.91 -10.46 -0.29
CA ALA A 443 20.76 -9.87 0.74
C ALA A 443 21.95 -9.11 0.11
N GLU A 444 22.53 -9.66 -0.97
CA GLU A 444 23.60 -8.98 -1.71
C GLU A 444 23.07 -7.78 -2.51
N VAL A 445 21.84 -7.87 -3.03
CA VAL A 445 21.17 -6.74 -3.70
C VAL A 445 20.94 -5.59 -2.73
N GLU A 446 20.48 -5.84 -1.51
CA GLU A 446 20.25 -4.80 -0.52
C GLU A 446 21.55 -4.14 -0.04
N ALA A 447 22.61 -4.93 0.13
CA ALA A 447 23.92 -4.42 0.55
C ALA A 447 24.62 -3.60 -0.54
N ALA A 448 24.22 -3.73 -1.81
CA ALA A 448 24.80 -2.99 -2.91
C ALA A 448 24.39 -1.50 -2.88
N PRO A 449 25.32 -0.57 -3.18
CA PRO A 449 24.98 0.85 -3.22
C PRO A 449 23.98 1.13 -4.35
N PRO A 450 22.95 1.98 -4.11
CA PRO A 450 21.98 2.35 -5.14
C PRO A 450 22.64 3.24 -6.20
N THR A 451 22.67 2.74 -7.44
CA THR A 451 23.25 3.41 -8.62
C THR A 451 22.46 3.09 -9.87
N ALA A 452 22.33 4.07 -10.77
CA ALA A 452 21.62 3.92 -12.05
C ALA A 452 22.52 3.37 -13.19
N GLU A 453 23.85 3.39 -13.03
CA GLU A 453 24.84 2.93 -14.03
C GLU A 453 24.56 3.43 -15.48
N LEU A 454 24.12 4.70 -15.62
CA LEU A 454 23.80 5.31 -16.93
C LEU A 454 24.94 6.16 -17.50
N GLU A 455 25.97 6.43 -16.71
CA GLU A 455 27.17 7.18 -17.08
C GLU A 455 28.42 6.27 -16.99
N PRO A 456 29.48 6.54 -17.77
CA PRO A 456 30.74 5.80 -17.66
C PRO A 456 31.33 5.90 -16.25
N ILE A 457 31.53 4.75 -15.60
CA ILE A 457 32.16 4.67 -14.28
C ILE A 457 33.65 4.97 -14.47
N ARG A 458 34.12 6.05 -13.84
CA ARG A 458 35.56 6.38 -13.74
C ARG A 458 35.99 6.16 -12.29
N THR A 459 37.28 5.93 -12.04
CA THR A 459 37.85 5.66 -10.71
C THR A 459 37.47 6.68 -9.62
N ASN A 460 37.07 7.90 -10.03
CA ASN A 460 36.73 9.01 -9.14
C ASN A 460 35.23 9.37 -9.14
N TYR A 461 34.37 8.62 -9.84
CA TYR A 461 32.96 8.98 -10.00
C TYR A 461 32.04 7.76 -10.14
N SER A 462 31.10 7.62 -9.21
CA SER A 462 29.96 6.72 -9.29
C SER A 462 28.66 7.51 -9.10
N GLN A 463 27.64 7.17 -9.88
CA GLN A 463 26.34 7.84 -9.86
C GLN A 463 25.48 7.28 -8.71
N LEU A 464 25.53 7.93 -7.53
CA LEU A 464 24.67 7.58 -6.39
C LEU A 464 23.35 8.38 -6.42
N ASP A 465 22.22 7.69 -6.29
CA ASP A 465 20.89 8.29 -6.43
C ASP A 465 20.63 9.44 -5.43
N GLU A 466 20.95 9.23 -4.15
CA GLU A 466 20.71 10.23 -3.10
C GLU A 466 21.56 11.50 -3.31
N VAL A 467 22.77 11.34 -3.86
CA VAL A 467 23.67 12.44 -4.18
C VAL A 467 23.11 13.25 -5.35
N ASP A 468 22.60 12.60 -6.39
CA ASP A 468 22.01 13.28 -7.55
C ASP A 468 20.67 13.96 -7.19
N MET A 469 19.86 13.33 -6.34
CA MET A 469 18.63 13.93 -5.82
C MET A 469 18.90 15.13 -4.90
N GLY A 470 20.06 15.13 -4.22
CA GLY A 470 20.43 16.07 -3.15
C GLY A 470 19.66 15.86 -1.85
N MET A 471 19.06 14.67 -1.67
CA MET A 471 18.20 14.29 -0.55
C MET A 471 18.32 12.79 -0.32
N THR A 472 18.32 12.36 0.94
CA THR A 472 18.28 10.92 1.26
C THR A 472 16.84 10.39 1.14
N TYR A 473 16.69 9.09 0.98
CA TYR A 473 15.37 8.44 0.96
C TYR A 473 14.64 8.61 2.29
N GLU A 474 15.35 8.62 3.42
CA GLU A 474 14.79 8.92 4.74
C GLU A 474 14.17 10.32 4.78
N GLU A 475 14.87 11.32 4.25
CA GLU A 475 14.35 12.67 4.15
C GLU A 475 13.11 12.74 3.25
N LEU A 476 13.14 12.06 2.09
CA LEU A 476 12.01 12.01 1.15
C LEU A 476 10.74 11.42 1.78
N SER A 477 10.87 10.31 2.52
CA SER A 477 9.75 9.71 3.25
C SER A 477 9.19 10.69 4.30
N VAL A 478 10.04 11.42 5.02
CA VAL A 478 9.60 12.47 5.97
C VAL A 478 8.86 13.61 5.26
N TYR A 479 9.39 14.12 4.14
CA TYR A 479 8.70 15.17 3.37
C TYR A 479 7.36 14.67 2.83
N GLY A 480 7.30 13.43 2.34
CA GLY A 480 6.07 12.79 1.86
C GLY A 480 4.98 12.75 2.91
N ARG A 481 5.30 12.24 4.11
CA ARG A 481 4.38 12.19 5.26
C ARG A 481 3.94 13.60 5.68
N LEU A 482 4.87 14.55 5.86
CA LEU A 482 4.53 15.94 6.20
C LEU A 482 3.62 16.59 5.17
N ARG A 483 3.91 16.42 3.87
CA ARG A 483 3.13 16.98 2.76
C ARG A 483 1.72 16.41 2.70
N LYS A 484 1.57 15.08 2.77
CA LYS A 484 0.31 14.39 2.44
C LYS A 484 -0.53 14.07 3.67
N ILE A 485 0.07 13.52 4.72
CA ILE A 485 -0.64 13.12 5.95
C ILE A 485 -0.91 14.37 6.80
N PHE A 486 0.16 15.13 7.11
CA PHE A 486 0.07 16.33 7.94
C PHE A 486 -0.31 17.60 7.16
N ARG A 487 -0.59 17.48 5.86
CA ARG A 487 -1.06 18.57 4.98
C ARG A 487 -0.18 19.83 5.01
N CYS A 488 1.13 19.65 5.22
CA CYS A 488 2.06 20.77 5.30
C CYS A 488 2.43 21.31 3.91
N GLY A 489 2.19 22.61 3.68
CA GLY A 489 2.85 23.36 2.61
C GLY A 489 4.30 23.74 2.98
N PRO A 490 5.02 24.51 2.14
CA PRO A 490 6.44 24.80 2.36
C PRO A 490 6.74 25.43 3.73
N VAL A 491 5.99 26.47 4.12
CA VAL A 491 6.22 27.19 5.38
C VAL A 491 5.92 26.30 6.59
N SER A 492 4.81 25.55 6.57
CA SER A 492 4.44 24.65 7.67
C SER A 492 5.41 23.48 7.79
N MET A 493 5.90 22.94 6.67
CA MET A 493 6.91 21.89 6.65
C MET A 493 8.22 22.38 7.24
N PHE A 494 8.68 23.57 6.86
CA PHE A 494 9.86 24.21 7.43
C PHE A 494 9.75 24.32 8.96
N LYS A 495 8.66 24.88 9.49
CA LYS A 495 8.44 24.98 10.94
C LYS A 495 8.49 23.61 11.63
N ASN A 496 7.83 22.60 11.06
CA ASN A 496 7.84 21.24 11.59
C ASN A 496 9.25 20.65 11.64
N LEU A 497 10.03 20.84 10.58
CA LEU A 497 11.39 20.33 10.49
C LEU A 497 12.36 21.09 11.38
N CYS A 498 12.16 22.38 11.65
CA CYS A 498 12.93 23.10 12.67
C CYS A 498 12.73 22.48 14.06
N TYR A 499 11.52 22.07 14.43
CA TYR A 499 11.30 21.35 15.68
C TYR A 499 11.94 19.96 15.66
N LYS A 500 11.78 19.21 14.56
CA LYS A 500 12.27 17.83 14.45
C LYS A 500 13.79 17.73 14.34
N TRP A 501 14.44 18.70 13.69
CA TRP A 501 15.89 18.71 13.45
C TRP A 501 16.65 19.74 14.31
N GLY A 502 15.97 20.43 15.24
CA GLY A 502 16.51 21.57 15.99
C GLY A 502 17.76 21.33 16.84
N GLY A 503 18.27 20.09 16.92
CA GLY A 503 19.57 19.76 17.51
C GLY A 503 20.68 19.38 16.51
N ASN A 504 20.31 19.06 15.26
CA ASN A 504 21.22 18.50 14.26
C ASN A 504 21.46 19.43 13.06
N ARG A 505 20.57 20.39 12.82
CA ARG A 505 20.62 21.31 11.67
C ARG A 505 20.19 22.70 12.06
N THR A 506 20.81 23.68 11.42
CA THR A 506 20.41 25.08 11.54
C THR A 506 19.07 25.35 10.83
N PRO A 507 18.31 26.35 11.28
CA PRO A 507 17.15 26.87 10.54
C PRO A 507 17.46 27.15 9.06
N LEU A 508 18.61 27.74 8.74
CA LEU A 508 18.98 28.01 7.35
C LEU A 508 19.15 26.74 6.51
N GLU A 509 19.78 25.69 7.04
CA GLU A 509 19.91 24.40 6.35
C GLU A 509 18.56 23.71 6.14
N ALA A 510 17.67 23.77 7.14
CA ALA A 510 16.31 23.26 7.02
C ALA A 510 15.52 24.02 5.94
N ALA A 511 15.69 25.34 5.86
CA ALA A 511 15.08 26.17 4.83
C ALA A 511 15.52 25.74 3.43
N GLU A 512 16.82 25.58 3.20
CA GLU A 512 17.35 25.17 1.90
C GLU A 512 16.86 23.78 1.48
N LYS A 513 16.83 22.81 2.40
CA LYS A 513 16.28 21.47 2.11
C LYS A 513 14.81 21.49 1.74
N VAL A 514 13.98 22.27 2.46
CA VAL A 514 12.54 22.40 2.16
C VAL A 514 12.33 23.08 0.80
N LYS A 515 13.07 24.15 0.50
CA LYS A 515 12.99 24.82 -0.80
C LYS A 515 13.40 23.89 -1.93
N HIS A 516 14.48 23.13 -1.74
CA HIS A 516 14.97 22.15 -2.71
C HIS A 516 13.91 21.08 -3.00
N PHE A 517 13.30 20.50 -1.96
CA PHE A 517 12.19 19.55 -2.09
C PHE A 517 11.04 20.14 -2.93
N PHE A 518 10.48 21.29 -2.53
CA PHE A 518 9.30 21.86 -3.20
C PHE A 518 9.59 22.34 -4.62
N LYS A 519 10.79 22.85 -4.91
CA LYS A 519 11.22 23.18 -6.27
C LYS A 519 11.13 21.94 -7.14
N TYR A 520 11.79 20.85 -6.75
CA TYR A 520 11.87 19.66 -7.57
C TYR A 520 10.56 18.86 -7.65
N TYR A 521 9.84 18.75 -6.54
CA TYR A 521 8.46 18.24 -6.52
C TYR A 521 7.61 18.98 -7.56
N SER A 522 7.69 20.31 -7.60
CA SER A 522 6.85 21.13 -8.46
C SER A 522 7.20 21.06 -9.95
N ILE A 523 8.50 21.10 -10.31
CA ILE A 523 8.90 21.00 -11.73
C ILE A 523 8.66 19.60 -12.31
N ASN A 524 8.73 18.55 -11.47
CA ASN A 524 8.57 17.18 -11.92
C ASN A 524 7.14 16.65 -11.78
N ARG A 525 6.21 17.42 -11.20
CA ARG A 525 4.84 16.91 -10.95
C ARG A 525 4.13 16.44 -12.22
N HIS A 526 4.43 17.05 -13.36
CA HIS A 526 3.91 16.62 -14.67
C HIS A 526 4.28 15.17 -15.07
N LYS A 527 5.24 14.54 -14.40
CA LYS A 527 5.57 13.12 -14.59
C LYS A 527 4.52 12.21 -13.93
N MET A 528 3.93 12.64 -12.81
CA MET A 528 2.93 11.88 -12.06
C MET A 528 1.61 11.71 -12.80
N THR A 529 1.30 12.61 -13.75
CA THR A 529 0.05 12.55 -14.53
C THR A 529 0.05 11.39 -15.54
N VAL A 530 1.22 10.80 -15.82
CA VAL A 530 1.39 9.69 -16.77
C VAL A 530 2.14 8.51 -16.15
N LEU A 531 2.36 8.55 -14.83
CA LEU A 531 3.04 7.45 -14.15
C LEU A 531 2.12 6.22 -14.11
N THR A 532 2.74 5.05 -14.22
CA THR A 532 2.07 3.74 -14.17
C THR A 532 1.13 3.61 -12.96
N PRO A 533 -0.08 3.07 -13.14
CA PRO A 533 -0.96 2.77 -12.01
C PRO A 533 -0.28 1.76 -11.08
N SER A 534 -0.22 2.10 -9.79
CA SER A 534 0.49 1.29 -8.81
C SER A 534 -0.40 0.77 -7.70
N TYR A 535 -0.10 -0.42 -7.18
CA TYR A 535 -0.65 -0.93 -5.93
C TYR A 535 -0.65 0.17 -4.86
N HIS A 536 -1.73 0.33 -4.12
CA HIS A 536 -1.80 1.31 -3.04
C HIS A 536 -1.37 0.69 -1.71
N ALA A 537 -0.33 1.25 -1.09
CA ALA A 537 0.18 0.81 0.22
C ALA A 537 0.35 2.01 1.17
N GLU A 538 1.23 2.95 0.83
CA GLU A 538 1.51 4.11 1.66
C GLU A 538 0.42 5.20 1.64
N SER A 539 0.08 5.70 2.82
CA SER A 539 -0.89 6.79 3.01
C SER A 539 -0.42 8.15 2.52
N TYR A 540 0.85 8.26 2.09
CA TYR A 540 1.43 9.48 1.53
C TYR A 540 1.71 9.41 0.03
N SER A 541 1.17 8.40 -0.67
CA SER A 541 1.34 8.22 -2.12
C SER A 541 1.10 9.52 -2.92
N PRO A 542 1.98 9.87 -3.88
CA PRO A 542 1.83 11.04 -4.74
C PRO A 542 0.92 10.79 -5.96
N GLU A 543 0.30 9.61 -6.07
CA GLU A 543 -0.49 9.17 -7.23
C GLU A 543 -1.63 10.14 -7.59
N ASP A 544 -1.67 10.59 -8.84
CA ASP A 544 -2.48 11.75 -9.28
C ASP A 544 -3.86 11.37 -9.83
N ASN A 545 -4.15 10.12 -10.19
CA ASN A 545 -5.44 9.76 -10.79
C ASN A 545 -6.55 9.60 -9.76
N ARG A 546 -6.24 9.18 -8.52
CA ARG A 546 -7.27 8.87 -7.51
C ARG A 546 -6.93 9.39 -6.11
N PHE A 547 -5.67 9.34 -5.69
CA PHE A 547 -5.34 9.60 -4.28
C PHE A 547 -4.96 11.03 -3.96
N ASP A 548 -4.19 11.66 -4.83
CA ASP A 548 -3.53 12.93 -4.58
C ASP A 548 -3.70 13.89 -5.75
N LEU A 549 -4.96 14.23 -6.03
CA LEU A 549 -5.32 15.22 -7.03
C LEU A 549 -4.67 16.58 -6.72
N ARG A 550 -3.78 17.04 -7.60
CA ARG A 550 -3.01 18.28 -7.42
C ARG A 550 -2.80 18.98 -8.75
N GLN A 551 -2.40 20.26 -8.70
CA GLN A 551 -1.88 20.93 -9.91
C GLN A 551 -0.64 20.18 -10.40
N PHE A 552 -0.37 20.24 -11.70
CA PHE A 552 0.88 19.78 -12.31
C PHE A 552 1.68 20.90 -12.99
N LEU A 553 1.06 22.09 -13.15
CA LEU A 553 1.73 23.33 -13.56
C LEU A 553 1.80 24.28 -12.35
N TYR A 554 2.96 24.34 -11.72
CA TYR A 554 3.23 25.23 -10.59
C TYR A 554 4.14 26.39 -10.99
N ASN A 555 4.05 27.49 -10.25
CA ASN A 555 5.18 28.41 -10.14
C ASN A 555 6.24 27.80 -9.21
N ALA A 556 7.22 27.11 -9.81
CA ALA A 556 8.27 26.38 -9.09
C ALA A 556 9.23 27.26 -8.26
N ARG A 557 9.12 28.59 -8.36
CA ARG A 557 9.87 29.54 -7.52
C ARG A 557 9.22 29.77 -6.15
N TRP A 558 7.95 29.40 -5.98
CA TRP A 558 7.20 29.55 -4.71
C TRP A 558 7.44 30.90 -4.00
N PRO A 559 7.27 32.05 -4.69
CA PRO A 559 7.88 33.32 -4.29
C PRO A 559 7.41 33.84 -2.93
N TYR A 560 6.13 33.64 -2.61
CA TYR A 560 5.59 34.05 -1.31
C TYR A 560 6.09 33.13 -0.19
N GLN A 561 5.99 31.83 -0.41
CA GLN A 561 6.32 30.82 0.59
C GLN A 561 7.82 30.81 0.90
N PHE A 562 8.67 30.91 -0.10
CA PHE A 562 10.13 30.90 0.09
C PHE A 562 10.61 32.18 0.77
N ARG A 563 10.07 33.36 0.40
CA ARG A 563 10.33 34.60 1.14
C ARG A 563 9.91 34.48 2.60
N LYS A 564 8.76 33.86 2.88
CA LYS A 564 8.31 33.66 4.26
C LYS A 564 9.21 32.71 5.05
N ILE A 565 9.75 31.68 4.40
CA ILE A 565 10.76 30.81 5.00
C ILE A 565 12.03 31.62 5.31
N ASP A 566 12.49 32.49 4.40
CA ASP A 566 13.68 33.33 4.60
C ASP A 566 13.54 34.35 5.74
N GLU A 567 12.36 34.92 5.91
CA GLU A 567 12.04 35.75 7.08
C GLU A 567 12.17 34.93 8.37
N LEU A 568 11.46 33.79 8.44
CA LEU A 568 11.45 32.96 9.65
C LEU A 568 12.81 32.36 9.98
N ALA A 569 13.58 31.93 8.99
CA ALA A 569 14.92 31.37 9.20
C ALA A 569 15.87 32.43 9.78
N ARG A 570 15.80 33.68 9.29
CA ARG A 570 16.59 34.79 9.83
C ARG A 570 16.19 35.18 11.24
N ASP A 571 14.88 35.21 11.52
CA ASP A 571 14.38 35.51 12.87
C ASP A 571 14.86 34.44 13.88
N LEU A 572 14.79 33.16 13.49
CA LEU A 572 15.21 32.03 14.33
C LEU A 572 16.74 31.89 14.48
N ASP A 573 17.53 32.30 13.49
CA ASP A 573 18.99 32.36 13.62
C ASP A 573 19.45 33.58 14.44
N GLY A 574 18.65 34.65 14.49
CA GLY A 574 18.88 35.85 15.29
C GLY A 574 18.62 35.64 16.79
N ASP A 575 17.62 34.83 17.11
CA ASP A 575 17.40 34.32 18.46
C ASP A 575 18.37 33.17 18.75
N LYS A 576 19.49 33.46 19.44
CA LYS A 576 20.32 32.41 20.04
C LYS A 576 19.48 31.64 21.06
N VAL A 577 18.74 30.62 20.62
CA VAL A 577 18.12 29.65 21.51
C VAL A 577 19.27 28.93 22.19
N ALA A 578 19.52 29.30 23.45
CA ALA A 578 20.45 28.60 24.31
C ALA A 578 19.91 27.17 24.50
N ILE A 579 20.41 26.24 23.69
CA ILE A 579 20.15 24.82 23.87
C ILE A 579 20.94 24.41 25.12
N THR A 580 20.28 24.38 26.27
CA THR A 580 20.78 23.70 27.46
C THR A 580 20.96 22.23 27.09
N LYS A 581 22.22 21.80 26.95
CA LYS A 581 22.56 20.38 26.89
C LYS A 581 22.12 19.75 28.21
N SER A 582 21.08 18.93 28.18
CA SER A 582 20.77 18.01 29.27
C SER A 582 21.78 16.87 29.24
N THR A 583 22.96 17.09 29.81
CA THR A 583 23.64 16.04 30.56
C THR A 583 22.82 15.84 31.83
N ASP A 584 22.39 14.61 32.11
CA ASP A 584 22.42 14.05 33.47
C ASP A 584 22.10 12.55 33.46
N GLN A 585 23.14 11.77 33.74
CA GLN A 585 23.04 10.66 34.66
C GLN A 585 22.89 11.25 36.07
N GLU A 586 21.76 11.08 36.74
CA GLU A 586 21.65 10.67 38.15
C GLU A 586 20.20 10.82 38.69
N LYS A 587 19.99 10.24 39.88
CA LYS A 587 18.77 9.70 40.48
C LYS A 587 17.93 10.73 41.30
N VAL A 588 16.61 10.46 41.35
CA VAL A 588 15.62 10.68 42.45
C VAL A 588 15.01 12.08 42.66
N GLY A 589 13.66 12.14 42.71
CA GLY A 589 12.91 12.98 43.67
C GLY A 589 11.92 14.05 43.16
N VAL A 590 10.64 13.68 43.05
CA VAL A 590 9.36 14.43 43.30
C VAL A 590 9.26 15.98 43.19
N SER A 591 8.26 16.38 42.38
CA SER A 591 7.29 17.53 42.43
C SER A 591 7.56 18.94 41.87
N VAL A 592 6.85 19.22 40.76
CA VAL A 592 5.84 20.29 40.47
C VAL A 592 6.27 21.75 40.15
N THR A 593 5.70 22.20 38.99
CA THR A 593 5.39 23.55 38.43
C THR A 593 6.52 24.44 37.92
N THR A 594 6.52 24.72 36.60
CA THR A 594 5.99 25.98 35.99
C THR A 594 6.13 25.99 34.46
N ASP A 595 5.03 26.34 33.80
CA ASP A 595 4.90 27.14 32.57
C ASP A 595 5.94 27.04 31.45
N GLY A 596 5.56 26.28 30.43
CA GLY A 596 6.14 26.33 29.09
C GLY A 596 5.26 25.52 28.17
N CYS A 597 4.31 26.17 27.50
CA CYS A 597 3.34 25.55 26.61
C CYS A 597 4.06 24.91 25.40
N MET A 598 4.55 23.68 25.56
CA MET A 598 5.06 22.88 24.45
C MET A 598 3.87 22.39 23.64
N GLY A 599 3.67 23.00 22.48
CA GLY A 599 2.70 22.57 21.49
C GLY A 599 3.05 21.18 20.98
N VAL A 600 2.47 20.16 21.60
CA VAL A 600 2.35 18.83 21.00
C VAL A 600 1.45 19.01 19.77
N VAL A 601 1.97 18.77 18.57
CA VAL A 601 1.13 18.68 17.37
C VAL A 601 0.35 17.36 17.46
N ALA A 602 -0.69 17.37 18.29
CA ALA A 602 -1.66 16.31 18.38
C ALA A 602 -2.56 16.38 17.13
N ALA A 603 -2.12 15.74 16.04
CA ALA A 603 -3.05 15.22 15.05
C ALA A 603 -3.59 13.90 15.60
N GLY A 604 -4.91 13.79 15.71
CA GLY A 604 -5.62 12.74 16.46
C GLY A 604 -5.02 11.33 16.30
N SER A 605 -4.66 10.73 17.43
CA SER A 605 -4.46 9.29 17.66
C SER A 605 -4.03 8.43 16.46
N GLY A 606 -2.92 8.77 15.82
CA GLY A 606 -2.04 7.78 15.20
C GLY A 606 -0.90 7.56 16.19
N ASP A 607 -0.70 6.33 16.67
CA ASP A 607 0.50 5.99 17.45
C ASP A 607 1.72 6.55 16.69
N PRO A 608 2.59 7.36 17.31
CA PRO A 608 3.81 7.82 16.64
C PRO A 608 4.69 6.65 16.17
N ARG A 609 4.48 5.42 16.67
CA ARG A 609 5.11 4.18 16.19
C ARG A 609 4.39 3.52 15.01
N ALA A 610 3.17 3.92 14.66
CA ALA A 610 2.45 3.46 13.47
C ALA A 610 2.91 4.19 12.20
N GLY A 611 4.22 4.33 12.03
CA GLY A 611 4.83 5.10 10.95
C GLY A 611 6.34 5.33 11.07
N PHE A 612 7.02 4.65 12.00
CA PHE A 612 8.46 4.45 11.98
C PHE A 612 8.77 3.02 11.60
#